data_AF-A0AAU5D9J8-F1
#
_entry.id   AF-A0AAU5D9J8-F1
#
_cell.length_a   1.000
_cell.length_b   1.000
_cell.length_c   1.000
_cell.angle_alpha   90.00
_cell.angle_beta   90.00
_cell.angle_gamma   90.00
#
_symmetry.space_group_name_H-M   'P 1'
#
loop_
_entity.id
_entity.type
_entity.pdbx_description
1 polymer ?
#
loop_
_entity_poly.entity_id
_entity_poly.type
_entity_poly.pdbx_seq_one_letter_code
_entity_poly.pdbx_strand_id
1 'polypeptide(L)'
;MTGERTTSRKRRPSLTVASIAAAVLLAGGGTAYWATTAYGGQSAAPAAARTPAPGPTTPPPGIAPGEPDPGGGGVAYRAAVALPQGPGSAPDYRFAAEVTGAEVARLAAALGIDGAPRLSGGMWRAGVFKDPSGPRLQVNREAPGAWTYTRYQAGGGDDCARGKDTCGPVAPQEGGADPGSGAPVGEAAAKAAAQPVLKAAGLSGAKLDASLVAGAVRVVAADPVVGGLPTHNWQTKVQIGPDGQVVGGSGELAAPVRGPVRDVLTAEQALERLNAAAPRPRIGGCATPVPDRAGITDEGAARDIAPDAAQDTPQVPCLPDGTGPAEPTRTEKVTGAVLGLTPGTEGGVRQLVPAWLFSVAGQDGGPGHVVAQPAAADGPRTPPETRTVPGFSYAENGRKLTVNFWGGVCSTYALEVREHPRTVAVRVIDTPTDPDRACILIAKEMTLTATLDEPLGTRRVVDATTGEALPRQ
;
A
#
# COMPACT_ATOMS: atom_id res chain seq x y z
N MET A 1 -61.93 -47.07 -52.22
CA MET A 1 -61.07 -45.88 -52.39
C MET A 1 -61.16 -45.08 -51.09
N THR A 2 -60.27 -45.32 -50.12
CA THR A 2 -59.10 -44.45 -49.78
C THR A 2 -59.53 -43.02 -49.44
N GLY A 3 -59.28 -42.37 -48.31
CA GLY A 3 -58.58 -42.62 -47.04
C GLY A 3 -58.92 -41.40 -46.12
N GLU A 4 -59.11 -41.60 -44.81
CA GLU A 4 -58.18 -41.18 -43.74
C GLU A 4 -58.17 -39.65 -43.44
N ARG A 5 -58.95 -39.21 -42.43
CA ARG A 5 -58.58 -38.93 -41.02
C ARG A 5 -57.67 -37.71 -40.77
N THR A 6 -58.27 -36.72 -40.10
CA THR A 6 -57.78 -35.96 -38.93
C THR A 6 -56.27 -35.91 -38.65
N THR A 7 -55.72 -34.71 -38.46
CA THR A 7 -54.94 -34.39 -37.24
C THR A 7 -54.90 -32.89 -36.93
N SER A 8 -55.30 -32.57 -35.71
CA SER A 8 -55.08 -31.30 -35.01
C SER A 8 -53.60 -31.11 -34.69
N ARG A 9 -53.03 -29.93 -34.99
CA ARG A 9 -51.66 -29.57 -34.58
C ARG A 9 -51.70 -28.49 -33.50
N LYS A 10 -51.54 -28.96 -32.26
CA LYS A 10 -51.20 -28.16 -31.06
C LYS A 10 -49.98 -27.26 -31.33
N ARG A 11 -50.05 -26.00 -30.89
CA ARG A 11 -48.88 -25.20 -30.51
C ARG A 11 -49.05 -24.75 -29.05
N ARG A 12 -48.18 -25.27 -28.18
CA ARG A 12 -47.75 -24.66 -26.91
C ARG A 12 -46.19 -24.65 -26.92
N PRO A 13 -45.50 -24.14 -25.90
CA PRO A 13 -44.80 -22.85 -25.91
C PRO A 13 -43.27 -23.04 -25.98
N SER A 14 -42.53 -22.09 -26.54
CA SER A 14 -41.07 -22.13 -26.46
C SER A 14 -40.60 -21.43 -25.19
N LEU A 15 -40.14 -22.24 -24.24
CA LEU A 15 -39.26 -21.85 -23.14
C LEU A 15 -37.91 -21.40 -23.74
N THR A 16 -37.51 -20.14 -23.50
CA THR A 16 -36.16 -19.68 -23.82
C THR A 16 -35.31 -19.82 -22.56
N VAL A 17 -34.37 -20.76 -22.61
CA VAL A 17 -33.32 -20.98 -21.63
C VAL A 17 -32.35 -19.80 -21.70
N ALA A 18 -32.21 -19.05 -20.60
CA ALA A 18 -31.18 -18.05 -20.42
C ALA A 18 -29.90 -18.74 -19.94
N SER A 19 -28.99 -19.03 -20.87
CA SER A 19 -27.64 -19.50 -20.55
C SER A 19 -26.78 -18.31 -20.12
N ILE A 20 -26.44 -18.23 -18.84
CA ILE A 20 -25.44 -17.30 -18.30
C ILE A 20 -24.06 -17.94 -18.54
N ALA A 21 -23.36 -17.49 -19.58
CA ALA A 21 -21.94 -17.77 -19.74
C ALA A 21 -21.15 -16.67 -19.02
N ALA A 22 -20.66 -16.99 -17.82
CA ALA A 22 -19.70 -16.15 -17.11
C ALA A 22 -18.31 -16.33 -17.74
N ALA A 23 -17.96 -15.43 -18.66
CA ALA A 23 -16.59 -15.30 -19.15
C ALA A 23 -15.81 -14.41 -18.18
N VAL A 24 -15.02 -15.03 -17.30
CA VAL A 24 -14.05 -14.32 -16.45
C VAL A 24 -12.83 -14.00 -17.30
N LEU A 25 -12.72 -12.76 -17.76
CA LEU A 25 -11.48 -12.21 -18.29
C LEU A 25 -10.59 -11.82 -17.11
N LEU A 26 -9.62 -12.67 -16.80
CA LEU A 26 -8.45 -12.33 -16.00
C LEU A 26 -7.62 -11.30 -16.78
N ALA A 27 -7.91 -10.02 -16.59
CA ALA A 27 -6.98 -8.96 -16.91
C ALA A 27 -5.87 -8.97 -15.85
N GLY A 28 -4.86 -9.81 -16.08
CA GLY A 28 -3.59 -9.76 -15.36
C GLY A 28 -2.88 -8.45 -15.67
N GLY A 29 -3.12 -7.43 -14.85
CA GLY A 29 -2.30 -6.22 -14.79
C GLY A 29 -0.95 -6.59 -14.21
N GLY A 30 -0.03 -7.02 -15.07
CA GLY A 30 1.35 -7.30 -14.71
C GLY A 30 2.03 -6.05 -14.17
N THR A 31 2.35 -6.07 -12.88
CA THR A 31 3.36 -5.18 -12.32
C THR A 31 4.70 -5.61 -12.89
N ALA A 32 5.28 -4.80 -13.77
CA ALA A 32 6.65 -4.98 -14.20
C ALA A 32 7.58 -4.72 -13.00
N TYR A 33 8.06 -5.79 -12.39
CA TYR A 33 9.24 -5.75 -11.54
C TYR A 33 10.45 -5.56 -12.45
N TRP A 34 11.17 -4.46 -12.25
CA TRP A 34 12.51 -4.32 -12.78
C TRP A 34 13.44 -5.28 -12.02
N ALA A 35 13.73 -6.44 -12.62
CA ALA A 35 14.81 -7.30 -12.20
C ALA A 35 16.11 -6.81 -12.87
N THR A 36 17.09 -6.37 -12.08
CA THR A 36 18.44 -6.12 -12.58
C THR A 36 19.14 -7.47 -12.76
N THR A 37 19.29 -7.92 -14.01
CA THR A 37 20.17 -9.04 -14.33
C THR A 37 21.61 -8.52 -14.37
N ALA A 38 22.41 -8.91 -13.38
CA ALA A 38 23.85 -8.76 -13.45
C ALA A 38 24.39 -9.80 -14.45
N TYR A 39 24.60 -9.38 -15.70
CA TYR A 39 25.32 -10.17 -16.70
C TYR A 39 26.83 -10.03 -16.46
N GLY A 40 27.45 -11.07 -15.89
CA GLY A 40 28.90 -11.22 -15.82
C GLY A 40 29.41 -12.02 -17.01
N GLY A 41 29.95 -11.34 -18.03
CA GLY A 41 30.63 -11.98 -19.16
C GLY A 41 32.08 -12.33 -18.79
N GLN A 42 32.40 -13.62 -18.75
CA GLN A 42 33.77 -14.13 -18.58
C GLN A 42 34.46 -14.21 -19.95
N SER A 43 35.56 -13.49 -20.12
CA SER A 43 36.55 -13.73 -21.19
C SER A 43 37.77 -14.38 -20.56
N ALA A 44 38.12 -15.58 -21.04
CA ALA A 44 39.25 -16.37 -20.56
C ALA A 44 40.58 -15.89 -21.16
N ALA A 45 41.60 -15.72 -20.31
CA ALA A 45 43.03 -15.67 -20.65
C ALA A 45 43.86 -16.13 -19.42
N PRO A 46 45.08 -16.67 -19.60
CA PRO A 46 45.60 -17.75 -18.76
C PRO A 46 46.20 -17.32 -17.43
N ALA A 47 46.24 -18.30 -16.52
CA ALA A 47 46.67 -18.19 -15.13
C ALA A 47 48.13 -17.73 -14.95
N ALA A 48 48.33 -16.73 -14.09
CA ALA A 48 49.60 -16.48 -13.41
C ALA A 48 49.31 -16.18 -11.93
N ALA A 49 49.91 -16.97 -11.05
CA ALA A 49 49.76 -16.89 -9.60
C ALA A 49 50.16 -15.52 -9.04
N ARG A 50 49.22 -14.82 -8.36
CA ARG A 50 49.53 -13.67 -7.50
C ARG A 50 48.60 -13.63 -6.28
N THR A 51 49.22 -13.34 -5.14
CA THR A 51 48.72 -13.07 -3.79
C THR A 51 47.35 -12.37 -3.71
N PRO A 52 46.54 -12.62 -2.66
CA PRO A 52 45.21 -12.00 -2.52
C PRO A 52 45.33 -10.48 -2.45
N ALA A 53 44.72 -9.79 -3.41
CA ALA A 53 44.49 -8.35 -3.32
C ALA A 53 43.39 -8.09 -2.27
N PRO A 54 43.48 -6.99 -1.49
CA PRO A 54 42.40 -6.60 -0.59
C PRO A 54 41.12 -6.36 -1.41
N GLY A 55 40.01 -6.93 -0.95
CA GLY A 55 38.72 -6.85 -1.62
C GLY A 55 38.22 -5.40 -1.81
N PRO A 56 37.35 -5.15 -2.79
CA PRO A 56 36.79 -3.83 -3.03
C PRO A 56 36.05 -3.30 -1.80
N THR A 57 36.43 -2.11 -1.34
CA THR A 57 35.87 -1.40 -0.17
C THR A 57 34.55 -0.67 -0.46
N THR A 58 33.76 -1.17 -1.42
CA THR A 58 32.46 -0.55 -1.75
C THR A 58 31.34 -1.50 -1.35
N PRO A 59 30.52 -1.17 -0.34
CA PRO A 59 29.39 -2.00 0.02
C PRO A 59 28.39 -2.08 -1.13
N PRO A 60 27.73 -3.24 -1.35
CA PRO A 60 26.72 -3.39 -2.39
C PRO A 60 25.52 -2.46 -2.15
N PRO A 61 24.74 -2.13 -3.20
CA PRO A 61 23.54 -1.31 -3.06
C PRO A 61 22.60 -1.88 -2.00
N GLY A 62 22.10 -1.01 -1.11
CA GLY A 62 21.27 -1.40 0.02
C GLY A 62 19.97 -2.09 -0.42
N ILE A 63 19.59 -3.12 0.33
CA ILE A 63 18.31 -3.80 0.21
C ILE A 63 17.19 -2.81 0.47
N ALA A 64 16.13 -2.83 -0.36
CA ALA A 64 14.96 -2.01 -0.14
C ALA A 64 14.34 -2.30 1.25
N PRO A 65 13.92 -1.29 2.03
CA PRO A 65 13.34 -1.52 3.35
C PRO A 65 12.15 -2.48 3.31
N GLY A 66 12.26 -3.60 4.03
CA GLY A 66 11.21 -4.62 4.15
C GLY A 66 11.32 -5.83 3.20
N GLU A 67 12.30 -5.86 2.30
CA GLU A 67 12.58 -7.04 1.48
C GLU A 67 13.46 -8.03 2.27
N PRO A 68 13.17 -9.35 2.21
CA PRO A 68 14.00 -10.35 2.88
C PRO A 68 15.46 -10.25 2.42
N ASP A 69 16.39 -10.37 3.38
CA ASP A 69 17.83 -10.41 3.07
C ASP A 69 18.11 -11.58 2.10
N PRO A 70 18.64 -11.33 0.88
CA PRO A 70 18.98 -12.38 -0.06
C PRO A 70 20.14 -13.27 0.44
N GLY A 71 20.86 -12.86 1.50
CA GLY A 71 21.83 -13.68 2.21
C GLY A 71 21.22 -14.84 3.01
N GLY A 72 19.92 -14.77 3.35
CA GLY A 72 19.22 -15.85 4.06
C GLY A 72 19.28 -15.79 5.59
N GLY A 73 20.05 -14.87 6.16
CA GLY A 73 19.99 -14.50 7.58
C GLY A 73 18.74 -13.70 7.93
N GLY A 74 18.02 -14.10 8.99
CA GLY A 74 16.91 -13.28 9.51
C GLY A 74 17.40 -11.97 10.15
N VAL A 75 16.59 -10.92 10.11
CA VAL A 75 16.84 -9.65 10.83
C VAL A 75 15.94 -9.59 12.07
N ALA A 76 16.52 -9.27 13.23
CA ALA A 76 15.80 -8.99 14.47
C ALA A 76 16.03 -7.54 14.91
N TYR A 77 14.96 -6.86 15.30
CA TYR A 77 15.01 -5.47 15.76
C TYR A 77 14.94 -5.40 17.27
N ARG A 78 15.87 -4.68 17.90
CA ARG A 78 15.92 -4.46 19.35
C ARG A 78 15.78 -2.97 19.66
N ALA A 79 14.84 -2.64 20.53
CA ALA A 79 14.70 -1.30 21.08
C ALA A 79 15.96 -0.90 21.87
N ALA A 80 16.59 0.21 21.48
CA ALA A 80 17.68 0.85 22.21
C ALA A 80 17.19 2.01 23.09
N VAL A 81 15.91 2.38 22.97
CA VAL A 81 15.22 3.42 23.72
C VAL A 81 13.88 2.90 24.22
N ALA A 82 13.30 3.56 25.24
CA ALA A 82 11.91 3.30 25.62
C ALA A 82 10.98 3.65 24.46
N LEU A 83 10.08 2.74 24.10
CA LEU A 83 9.15 2.93 23.00
C LEU A 83 7.84 3.55 23.52
N PRO A 84 7.13 4.32 22.68
CA PRO A 84 5.88 4.96 23.08
C PRO A 84 4.71 3.97 23.15
N GLN A 85 3.82 4.18 24.13
CA GLN A 85 2.56 3.45 24.24
C GLN A 85 1.58 3.80 23.10
N GLY A 86 1.70 5.00 22.54
CA GLY A 86 0.83 5.49 21.47
C GLY A 86 -0.55 5.95 21.96
N PRO A 87 -1.42 6.39 21.03
CA PRO A 87 -2.70 7.00 21.34
C PRO A 87 -3.83 5.99 21.63
N GLY A 88 -3.56 4.69 21.60
CA GLY A 88 -4.55 3.60 21.71
C GLY A 88 -5.47 3.45 20.49
N SER A 89 -5.62 4.48 19.65
CA SER A 89 -6.36 4.39 18.39
C SER A 89 -5.94 5.44 17.37
N ALA A 90 -6.16 5.14 16.09
CA ALA A 90 -5.92 6.07 14.99
C ALA A 90 -6.86 5.80 13.80
N PRO A 91 -7.18 6.83 13.00
CA PRO A 91 -7.98 6.64 11.79
C PRO A 91 -7.17 6.00 10.66
N ASP A 92 -7.84 5.15 9.88
CA ASP A 92 -7.45 4.83 8.51
C ASP A 92 -7.74 6.05 7.61
N TYR A 93 -7.11 6.12 6.44
CA TYR A 93 -7.40 7.13 5.42
C TYR A 93 -7.66 6.49 4.07
N ARG A 94 -8.81 6.83 3.48
CA ARG A 94 -9.34 6.24 2.24
C ARG A 94 -9.32 7.25 1.11
N PHE A 95 -9.40 6.74 -0.12
CA PHE A 95 -9.48 7.54 -1.33
C PHE A 95 -10.77 7.16 -2.06
N ALA A 96 -11.76 8.05 -2.04
CA ALA A 96 -13.10 7.77 -2.60
C ALA A 96 -13.52 8.77 -3.68
N ALA A 97 -12.93 9.97 -3.68
CA ALA A 97 -13.20 10.97 -4.71
C ALA A 97 -12.39 10.65 -5.96
N GLU A 98 -13.07 10.62 -7.11
CA GLU A 98 -12.40 10.58 -8.40
C GLU A 98 -11.55 11.84 -8.61
N VAL A 99 -10.43 11.69 -9.30
CA VAL A 99 -9.59 12.81 -9.72
C VAL A 99 -10.33 13.63 -10.77
N THR A 100 -10.43 14.93 -10.54
CA THR A 100 -11.09 15.88 -11.43
C THR A 100 -10.15 16.42 -12.50
N GLY A 101 -10.71 16.85 -13.64
CA GLY A 101 -9.93 17.52 -14.68
C GLY A 101 -9.25 18.81 -14.20
N ALA A 102 -9.82 19.49 -13.19
CA ALA A 102 -9.22 20.68 -12.60
C ALA A 102 -7.94 20.36 -11.80
N GLU A 103 -7.94 19.27 -11.04
CA GLU A 103 -6.75 18.81 -10.32
C GLU A 103 -5.64 18.41 -11.29
N VAL A 104 -5.98 17.71 -12.38
CA VAL A 104 -5.01 17.35 -13.42
C VAL A 104 -4.50 18.58 -14.15
N ALA A 105 -5.35 19.57 -14.46
CA ALA A 105 -4.94 20.80 -15.13
C ALA A 105 -3.95 21.60 -14.28
N ARG A 106 -4.17 21.65 -12.95
CA ARG A 106 -3.24 22.28 -12.01
C ARG A 106 -1.88 21.59 -11.99
N LEU A 107 -1.85 20.24 -11.98
CA LEU A 107 -0.61 19.48 -12.04
C LEU A 107 0.10 19.65 -13.39
N ALA A 108 -0.64 19.60 -14.49
CA ALA A 108 -0.13 19.81 -15.85
C ALA A 108 0.53 21.19 -16.01
N ALA A 109 -0.12 22.25 -15.51
CA ALA A 109 0.43 23.61 -15.54
C ALA A 109 1.76 23.71 -14.77
N ALA A 110 1.86 23.07 -13.59
CA ALA A 110 3.10 23.04 -12.82
C ALA A 110 4.24 22.27 -13.51
N LEU A 111 3.90 21.35 -14.41
CA LEU A 111 4.83 20.56 -15.23
C LEU A 111 5.16 21.24 -16.58
N GLY A 112 4.62 22.44 -16.83
CA GLY A 112 4.82 23.16 -18.09
C GLY A 112 4.09 22.55 -19.29
N ILE A 113 2.98 21.85 -19.04
CA ILE A 113 2.12 21.31 -20.09
C ILE A 113 0.97 22.27 -20.36
N ASP A 114 0.88 22.75 -21.59
CA ASP A 114 -0.22 23.60 -22.05
C ASP A 114 -1.46 22.80 -22.46
N GLY A 115 -2.62 23.44 -22.33
CA GLY A 115 -3.91 22.92 -22.78
C GLY A 115 -4.68 22.11 -21.73
N ALA A 116 -5.96 21.89 -22.02
CA ALA A 116 -6.85 21.19 -21.10
C ALA A 116 -6.58 19.67 -21.11
N PRO A 117 -6.55 19.01 -19.94
CA PRO A 117 -6.47 17.57 -19.86
C PRO A 117 -7.72 16.93 -20.48
N ARG A 118 -7.52 15.82 -21.18
CA ARG A 118 -8.60 15.04 -21.81
C ARG A 118 -8.76 13.72 -21.09
N LEU A 119 -10.00 13.37 -20.78
CA LEU A 119 -10.35 12.06 -20.25
C LEU A 119 -10.49 11.07 -21.42
N SER A 120 -9.78 9.94 -21.33
CA SER A 120 -9.88 8.84 -22.29
C SER A 120 -9.95 7.53 -21.51
N GLY A 121 -11.12 6.88 -21.52
CA GLY A 121 -11.38 5.74 -20.63
C GLY A 121 -11.29 6.15 -19.15
N GLY A 122 -10.56 5.37 -18.35
CA GLY A 122 -10.28 5.65 -16.93
C GLY A 122 -9.07 6.55 -16.67
N MET A 123 -8.55 7.24 -17.69
CA MET A 123 -7.25 7.93 -17.66
C MET A 123 -7.35 9.38 -18.15
N TRP A 124 -6.95 10.33 -17.32
CA TRP A 124 -6.70 11.70 -17.76
C TRP A 124 -5.35 11.81 -18.46
N ARG A 125 -5.30 12.58 -19.54
CA ARG A 125 -4.11 12.78 -20.37
C ARG A 125 -3.91 14.26 -20.65
N ALA A 126 -2.70 14.77 -20.41
CA ALA A 126 -2.28 16.12 -20.79
C ALA A 126 -0.92 16.08 -21.49
N GLY A 127 -0.71 16.97 -22.46
CA GLY A 127 0.54 17.06 -23.23
C GLY A 127 0.48 16.41 -24.61
N VAL A 128 1.67 16.18 -25.18
CA VAL A 128 1.81 15.75 -26.57
C VAL A 128 1.95 14.22 -26.62
N PHE A 129 0.94 13.56 -27.18
CA PHE A 129 0.92 12.09 -27.31
C PHE A 129 1.15 11.58 -28.74
N LYS A 130 1.17 12.49 -29.73
CA LYS A 130 1.42 12.16 -31.13
C LYS A 130 2.90 12.20 -31.49
N ASP A 131 3.69 12.92 -30.70
CA ASP A 131 5.14 13.05 -30.83
C ASP A 131 5.78 12.29 -29.66
N PRO A 132 6.67 11.31 -29.92
CA PRO A 132 7.35 10.57 -28.85
C PRO A 132 8.26 11.44 -27.98
N SER A 133 8.66 12.63 -28.45
CA SER A 133 9.61 13.50 -27.76
C SER A 133 8.98 14.52 -26.80
N GLY A 134 7.65 14.69 -26.81
CA GLY A 134 6.98 15.75 -26.05
C GLY A 134 6.60 15.37 -24.61
N PRO A 135 6.38 16.38 -23.74
CA PRO A 135 5.99 16.15 -22.36
C PRO A 135 4.58 15.57 -22.27
N ARG A 136 4.41 14.59 -21.38
CA ARG A 136 3.16 13.86 -21.19
C ARG A 136 2.89 13.59 -19.73
N LEU A 137 1.66 13.84 -19.31
CA LEU A 137 1.12 13.52 -18.00
C LEU A 137 -0.07 12.56 -18.17
N GLN A 138 -0.05 11.48 -17.40
CA GLN A 138 -1.13 10.50 -17.28
C GLN A 138 -1.58 10.43 -15.82
N VAL A 139 -2.89 10.49 -15.54
CA VAL A 139 -3.45 10.43 -14.17
C VAL A 139 -4.70 9.56 -14.11
N ASN A 140 -4.70 8.52 -13.28
CA ASN A 140 -5.86 7.64 -13.12
C ASN A 140 -7.05 8.47 -12.64
N ARG A 141 -8.21 8.31 -13.27
CA ARG A 141 -9.45 8.97 -12.83
C ARG A 141 -9.89 8.40 -11.48
N GLU A 142 -9.78 7.09 -11.32
CA GLU A 142 -10.10 6.42 -10.06
C GLU A 142 -9.04 6.71 -8.99
N ALA A 143 -9.52 6.91 -7.76
CA ALA A 143 -8.66 7.14 -6.61
C ALA A 143 -7.82 5.89 -6.30
N PRO A 144 -6.56 6.01 -5.82
CA PRO A 144 -5.91 7.24 -5.33
C PRO A 144 -5.36 8.18 -6.43
N GLY A 145 -5.58 7.87 -7.70
CA GLY A 145 -5.24 8.77 -8.79
C GLY A 145 -3.77 8.74 -9.16
N ALA A 146 -3.20 7.54 -9.29
CA ALA A 146 -1.81 7.35 -9.66
C ALA A 146 -1.47 8.15 -10.94
N TRP A 147 -0.40 8.92 -10.88
CA TRP A 147 0.05 9.75 -11.99
C TRP A 147 1.50 9.48 -12.35
N THR A 148 1.80 9.68 -13.63
CA THR A 148 3.15 9.62 -14.19
C THR A 148 3.37 10.78 -15.14
N TYR A 149 4.53 11.41 -15.02
CA TYR A 149 5.01 12.44 -15.92
C TYR A 149 6.33 12.01 -16.54
N THR A 150 6.47 12.28 -17.83
CA THR A 150 7.71 12.08 -18.56
C THR A 150 7.87 13.26 -19.51
N ARG A 151 9.02 13.95 -19.43
CA ARG A 151 9.33 15.05 -20.35
C ARG A 151 9.76 14.54 -21.72
N TYR A 152 10.59 13.48 -21.73
CA TYR A 152 11.15 12.85 -22.93
C TYR A 152 11.00 11.33 -22.80
N GLN A 153 10.48 10.63 -23.81
CA GLN A 153 10.62 9.16 -23.82
C GLN A 153 12.08 8.77 -24.01
N ALA A 154 12.49 7.64 -23.46
CA ALA A 154 13.67 6.93 -23.93
C ALA A 154 13.43 6.56 -25.40
N GLY A 155 14.03 7.34 -26.31
CA GLY A 155 13.96 7.06 -27.74
C GLY A 155 14.78 5.82 -28.05
N GLY A 156 14.12 4.70 -28.31
CA GLY A 156 14.65 3.74 -29.28
C GLY A 156 14.37 4.34 -30.65
N GLY A 157 15.37 4.99 -31.26
CA GLY A 157 15.23 5.51 -32.61
C GLY A 157 14.98 4.37 -33.60
N ASP A 158 14.12 4.62 -34.57
CA ASP A 158 13.90 3.84 -35.77
C ASP A 158 14.98 4.11 -36.84
N ASP A 159 16.19 4.50 -36.40
CA ASP A 159 17.39 4.71 -37.21
C ASP A 159 17.97 3.36 -37.68
N CYS A 160 17.15 2.59 -38.38
CA CYS A 160 17.63 1.48 -39.18
C CYS A 160 18.33 2.06 -40.41
N ALA A 161 19.60 1.70 -40.62
CA ALA A 161 20.35 2.17 -41.78
C ALA A 161 19.56 1.90 -43.07
N ARG A 162 19.22 2.97 -43.80
CA ARG A 162 18.42 2.90 -45.03
C ARG A 162 19.08 1.96 -46.03
N GLY A 163 18.39 0.89 -46.43
CA GLY A 163 18.89 -0.14 -47.36
C GLY A 163 19.40 -1.43 -46.73
N LYS A 164 19.08 -1.70 -45.45
CA LYS A 164 19.33 -2.99 -44.78
C LYS A 164 17.99 -3.66 -44.43
N ASP A 165 17.88 -4.96 -44.70
CA ASP A 165 16.66 -5.75 -44.45
C ASP A 165 16.44 -6.08 -42.97
N THR A 166 17.43 -5.81 -42.12
CA THR A 166 17.34 -5.90 -40.68
C THR A 166 17.89 -4.62 -40.05
N CYS A 167 17.11 -4.03 -39.14
CA CYS A 167 17.71 -3.23 -38.07
C CYS A 167 18.60 -4.22 -37.31
N GLY A 168 19.89 -3.93 -37.15
CA GLY A 168 20.85 -4.87 -36.55
C GLY A 168 20.35 -5.40 -35.19
N PRO A 169 20.99 -6.46 -34.63
CA PRO A 169 20.59 -6.98 -33.32
C PRO A 169 20.41 -5.82 -32.35
N VAL A 170 19.25 -5.78 -31.68
CA VAL A 170 19.01 -4.86 -30.57
C VAL A 170 19.90 -5.33 -29.43
N ALA A 171 21.20 -5.07 -29.56
CA ALA A 171 22.05 -4.96 -28.41
C ALA A 171 21.45 -3.81 -27.59
N PRO A 172 21.21 -3.97 -26.28
CA PRO A 172 21.04 -2.80 -25.44
C PRO A 172 22.26 -1.93 -25.74
N GLN A 173 22.01 -0.74 -26.28
CA GLN A 173 23.07 0.17 -26.63
C GLN A 173 23.72 0.56 -25.29
N GLU A 174 24.85 -0.07 -24.95
CA GLU A 174 25.81 0.49 -24.01
C GLU A 174 26.29 1.78 -24.66
N GLY A 175 25.56 2.87 -24.40
CA GLY A 175 25.66 4.12 -25.16
C GLY A 175 24.33 4.65 -25.70
N GLY A 176 23.18 4.26 -25.12
CA GLY A 176 22.02 5.14 -25.12
C GLY A 176 22.46 6.52 -24.67
N ALA A 177 22.11 7.55 -25.44
CA ALA A 177 22.57 8.93 -25.28
C ALA A 177 22.89 9.26 -23.83
N ASP A 178 24.16 9.64 -23.59
CA ASP A 178 24.64 10.15 -22.31
C ASP A 178 23.53 11.00 -21.69
N PRO A 179 22.96 10.63 -20.52
CA PRO A 179 21.80 11.31 -19.96
C PRO A 179 22.20 12.71 -19.48
N GLY A 180 22.52 13.62 -20.40
CA GLY A 180 23.26 14.84 -20.12
C GLY A 180 24.64 14.53 -19.53
N SER A 181 25.70 14.95 -20.20
CA SER A 181 27.06 15.00 -19.64
C SER A 181 27.20 16.04 -18.52
N GLY A 182 26.28 16.06 -17.56
CA GLY A 182 26.15 17.05 -16.51
C GLY A 182 26.09 16.42 -15.13
N ALA A 183 26.75 17.06 -14.17
CA ALA A 183 26.58 16.70 -12.77
C ALA A 183 25.11 16.94 -12.36
N PRO A 184 24.54 16.09 -11.49
CA PRO A 184 23.22 16.34 -10.94
C PRO A 184 23.22 17.67 -10.19
N VAL A 185 22.13 18.44 -10.32
CA VAL A 185 21.95 19.68 -9.56
C VAL A 185 22.09 19.43 -8.05
N GLY A 186 22.46 20.44 -7.28
CA GLY A 186 22.51 20.34 -5.81
C GLY A 186 21.12 20.11 -5.19
N GLU A 187 21.08 19.54 -3.98
CA GLU A 187 19.80 19.23 -3.30
C GLU A 187 18.88 20.44 -3.14
N ALA A 188 19.43 21.59 -2.74
CA ALA A 188 18.64 22.81 -2.56
C ALA A 188 18.00 23.27 -3.88
N ALA A 189 18.76 23.20 -4.99
CA ALA A 189 18.26 23.55 -6.32
C ALA A 189 17.18 22.56 -6.79
N ALA A 190 17.37 21.25 -6.59
CA ALA A 190 16.37 20.25 -6.92
C ALA A 190 15.07 20.44 -6.12
N LYS A 191 15.17 20.66 -4.80
CA LYS A 191 14.00 20.94 -3.95
C LYS A 191 13.26 22.18 -4.42
N ALA A 192 13.97 23.26 -4.78
CA ALA A 192 13.37 24.47 -5.32
C ALA A 192 12.67 24.21 -6.68
N ALA A 193 13.28 23.43 -7.57
CA ALA A 193 12.70 23.07 -8.86
C ALA A 193 11.45 22.18 -8.73
N ALA A 194 11.40 21.28 -7.74
CA ALA A 194 10.26 20.39 -7.50
C ALA A 194 9.07 21.08 -6.81
N GLN A 195 9.29 22.19 -6.09
CA GLN A 195 8.27 22.88 -5.28
C GLN A 195 6.95 23.18 -6.02
N PRO A 196 6.94 23.72 -7.25
CA PRO A 196 5.69 23.99 -7.97
C PRO A 196 4.87 22.72 -8.22
N VAL A 197 5.54 21.63 -8.62
CA VAL A 197 4.90 20.33 -8.87
C VAL A 197 4.34 19.74 -7.58
N LEU A 198 5.12 19.77 -6.50
CA LEU A 198 4.70 19.27 -5.20
C LEU A 198 3.52 20.08 -4.63
N LYS A 199 3.52 21.40 -4.79
CA LYS A 199 2.38 22.26 -4.43
C LYS A 199 1.14 21.91 -5.24
N ALA A 200 1.30 21.67 -6.55
CA ALA A 200 0.20 21.26 -7.41
C ALA A 200 -0.31 19.84 -7.10
N ALA A 201 0.52 18.97 -6.56
CA ALA A 201 0.12 17.67 -6.01
C ALA A 201 -0.47 17.76 -4.58
N GLY A 202 -0.52 18.95 -3.97
CA GLY A 202 -1.06 19.13 -2.61
C GLY A 202 -0.06 18.86 -1.48
N LEU A 203 1.24 18.83 -1.75
CA LEU A 203 2.30 18.37 -0.85
C LEU A 203 3.16 19.52 -0.27
N SER A 204 2.60 20.72 -0.12
CA SER A 204 3.38 21.90 0.31
C SER A 204 3.99 21.78 1.72
N GLY A 205 3.41 20.93 2.57
CA GLY A 205 3.89 20.67 3.94
C GLY A 205 4.71 19.38 4.09
N ALA A 206 4.99 18.67 3.00
CA ALA A 206 5.75 17.42 3.04
C ALA A 206 7.23 17.66 3.36
N LYS A 207 7.84 16.74 4.09
CA LYS A 207 9.31 16.71 4.23
C LYS A 207 9.91 16.24 2.90
N LEU A 208 10.96 16.93 2.46
CA LEU A 208 11.62 16.65 1.19
C LEU A 208 12.97 15.97 1.39
N ASP A 209 13.10 14.77 0.83
CA ASP A 209 14.38 14.08 0.66
C ASP A 209 14.84 14.26 -0.78
N ALA A 210 16.10 14.67 -0.97
CA ALA A 210 16.71 14.80 -2.29
C ALA A 210 18.08 14.09 -2.36
N SER A 211 18.34 13.17 -1.43
CA SER A 211 19.61 12.43 -1.32
C SER A 211 19.85 11.50 -2.51
N LEU A 212 18.77 10.97 -3.11
CA LEU A 212 18.85 10.03 -4.21
C LEU A 212 19.25 10.69 -5.54
N VAL A 213 20.28 10.12 -6.17
CA VAL A 213 20.79 10.49 -7.50
C VAL A 213 20.81 9.24 -8.39
N ALA A 214 20.37 9.39 -9.63
CA ALA A 214 20.47 8.37 -10.67
C ALA A 214 21.09 9.00 -11.92
N GLY A 215 22.38 8.74 -12.17
CA GLY A 215 23.14 9.43 -13.22
C GLY A 215 23.17 10.94 -13.00
N ALA A 216 22.81 11.72 -14.02
CA ALA A 216 22.69 13.18 -13.94
C ALA A 216 21.36 13.67 -13.32
N VAL A 217 20.45 12.75 -12.95
CA VAL A 217 19.12 13.09 -12.44
C VAL A 217 19.11 13.02 -10.92
N ARG A 218 18.65 14.09 -10.27
CA ARG A 218 18.34 14.07 -8.83
C ARG A 218 16.86 13.78 -8.61
N VAL A 219 16.55 12.90 -7.66
CA VAL A 219 15.17 12.58 -7.28
C VAL A 219 14.81 13.31 -6.00
N VAL A 220 13.72 14.08 -6.05
CA VAL A 220 13.10 14.70 -4.87
C VAL A 220 11.89 13.86 -4.47
N ALA A 221 11.97 13.21 -3.32
CA ALA A 221 10.89 12.45 -2.71
C ALA A 221 10.17 13.31 -1.66
N ALA A 222 8.83 13.20 -1.63
CA ALA A 222 7.96 13.89 -0.70
C ALA A 222 6.91 12.93 -0.15
N ASP A 223 6.99 12.64 1.15
CA ASP A 223 5.95 11.91 1.88
C ASP A 223 4.92 12.90 2.45
N PRO A 224 3.62 12.77 2.13
CA PRO A 224 2.59 13.64 2.70
C PRO A 224 2.48 13.50 4.22
N VAL A 225 2.01 14.57 4.86
CA VAL A 225 1.48 14.50 6.23
C VAL A 225 -0.04 14.44 6.13
N VAL A 226 -0.63 13.35 6.61
CA VAL A 226 -2.07 13.10 6.48
C VAL A 226 -2.69 13.09 7.88
N GLY A 227 -3.58 14.06 8.12
CA GLY A 227 -4.21 14.25 9.43
C GLY A 227 -3.24 14.42 10.60
N GLY A 228 -2.07 15.02 10.33
CA GLY A 228 -1.01 15.23 11.33
C GLY A 228 -0.04 14.06 11.49
N LEU A 229 -0.28 12.93 10.81
CA LEU A 229 0.58 11.75 10.85
C LEU A 229 1.55 11.73 9.66
N PRO A 230 2.84 11.40 9.85
CA PRO A 230 3.77 11.18 8.76
C PRO A 230 3.39 9.91 7.98
N THR A 231 3.52 9.93 6.65
CA THR A 231 3.44 8.71 5.84
C THR A 231 4.83 8.14 5.56
N HIS A 232 4.90 6.83 5.38
CA HIS A 232 6.05 6.14 4.83
C HIS A 232 5.62 5.28 3.65
N ASN A 233 6.46 5.18 2.61
CA ASN A 233 6.17 4.44 1.38
C ASN A 233 4.92 4.90 0.61
N TRP A 234 4.48 6.14 0.83
CA TRP A 234 3.41 6.81 0.07
C TRP A 234 3.93 8.06 -0.65
N GLN A 235 5.19 8.01 -1.04
CA GLN A 235 5.92 9.16 -1.54
C GLN A 235 5.53 9.54 -2.98
N THR A 236 5.49 10.85 -3.23
CA THR A 236 5.59 11.42 -4.58
C THR A 236 7.06 11.64 -4.90
N LYS A 237 7.49 11.27 -6.12
CA LYS A 237 8.85 11.46 -6.61
C LYS A 237 8.86 12.40 -7.80
N VAL A 238 9.74 13.41 -7.77
CA VAL A 238 9.98 14.34 -8.88
C VAL A 238 11.44 14.21 -9.31
N GLN A 239 11.68 13.99 -10.59
CA GLN A 239 13.01 13.81 -11.17
C GLN A 239 13.47 15.12 -11.81
N ILE A 240 14.63 15.62 -11.38
CA ILE A 240 15.22 16.87 -11.82
C ILE A 240 16.49 16.58 -12.62
N GLY A 241 16.52 17.04 -13.87
CA GLY A 241 17.66 16.92 -14.76
C GLY A 241 18.84 17.81 -14.35
N PRO A 242 20.02 17.64 -14.98
CA PRO A 242 21.21 18.43 -14.70
C PRO A 242 21.06 19.92 -15.01
N ASP A 243 20.09 20.27 -15.86
CA ASP A 243 19.70 21.64 -16.21
C ASP A 243 18.66 22.25 -15.24
N GLY A 244 18.28 21.52 -14.18
CA GLY A 244 17.28 21.95 -13.20
C GLY A 244 15.83 21.78 -13.66
N GLN A 245 15.59 21.18 -14.83
CA GLN A 245 14.24 20.96 -15.34
C GLN A 245 13.62 19.68 -14.76
N VAL A 246 12.29 19.67 -14.58
CA VAL A 246 11.56 18.45 -14.20
C VAL A 246 11.49 17.52 -15.42
N VAL A 247 12.21 16.39 -15.38
CA VAL A 247 12.31 15.43 -16.49
C VAL A 247 11.35 14.24 -16.34
N GLY A 248 10.88 13.99 -15.12
CA GLY A 248 9.94 12.92 -14.82
C GLY A 248 9.34 13.05 -13.43
N GLY A 249 8.34 12.22 -13.13
CA GLY A 249 7.77 12.15 -11.79
C GLY A 249 6.61 11.19 -11.69
N SER A 250 6.27 10.79 -10.47
CA SER A 250 5.13 9.93 -10.18
C SER A 250 4.62 10.13 -8.76
N GLY A 251 3.35 9.81 -8.54
CA GLY A 251 2.73 9.89 -7.23
C GLY A 251 1.24 9.58 -7.28
N GLU A 252 0.52 10.01 -6.24
CA GLU A 252 -0.93 9.92 -6.12
C GLU A 252 -1.50 11.34 -6.06
N LEU A 253 -2.66 11.58 -6.68
CA LEU A 253 -3.24 12.93 -6.77
C LEU A 253 -4.48 13.13 -5.89
N ALA A 254 -5.25 12.08 -5.64
CA ALA A 254 -6.48 12.20 -4.85
C ALA A 254 -6.15 12.47 -3.38
N ALA A 255 -6.86 13.44 -2.78
CA ALA A 255 -6.70 13.74 -1.37
C ALA A 255 -7.27 12.60 -0.49
N PRO A 256 -6.54 12.16 0.55
CA PRO A 256 -7.04 11.17 1.49
C PRO A 256 -8.19 11.74 2.34
N VAL A 257 -9.20 10.93 2.59
CA VAL A 257 -10.34 11.22 3.45
C VAL A 257 -10.24 10.36 4.71
N ARG A 258 -10.53 10.96 5.87
CA ARG A 258 -10.53 10.25 7.16
C ARG A 258 -11.55 9.10 7.12
N GLY A 259 -11.07 7.90 7.39
CA GLY A 259 -11.84 6.66 7.44
C GLY A 259 -12.17 6.21 8.86
N PRO A 260 -12.53 4.93 9.04
CA PRO A 260 -12.78 4.33 10.35
C PRO A 260 -11.59 4.46 11.30
N VAL A 261 -11.88 4.51 12.59
CA VAL A 261 -10.86 4.48 13.64
C VAL A 261 -10.58 3.03 14.02
N ARG A 262 -9.31 2.67 14.11
CA ARG A 262 -8.81 1.36 14.54
C ARG A 262 -8.17 1.47 15.91
N ASP A 263 -8.25 0.39 16.67
CA ASP A 263 -7.38 0.25 17.84
C ASP A 263 -5.94 0.05 17.37
N VAL A 264 -5.02 0.68 18.09
CA VAL A 264 -3.61 0.75 17.73
C VAL A 264 -2.81 0.07 18.84
N LEU A 265 -2.02 -0.92 18.45
CA LEU A 265 -1.04 -1.56 19.33
C LEU A 265 -0.03 -0.55 19.87
N THR A 266 0.59 -0.86 21.01
CA THR A 266 1.77 -0.11 21.45
C THR A 266 2.95 -0.34 20.49
N ALA A 267 3.95 0.54 20.54
CA ALA A 267 5.13 0.37 19.70
C ALA A 267 5.91 -0.90 20.07
N GLU A 268 5.94 -1.31 21.34
CA GLU A 268 6.54 -2.58 21.76
C GLU A 268 5.82 -3.78 21.13
N GLN A 269 4.49 -3.84 21.23
CA GLN A 269 3.69 -4.92 20.66
C GLN A 269 3.84 -5.00 19.14
N ALA A 270 3.92 -3.86 18.46
CA ALA A 270 4.17 -3.83 17.03
C ALA A 270 5.58 -4.31 16.68
N LEU A 271 6.60 -3.94 17.45
CA LEU A 271 7.98 -4.40 17.26
C LEU A 271 8.10 -5.92 17.47
N GLU A 272 7.42 -6.47 18.48
CA GLU A 272 7.32 -7.91 18.71
C GLU A 272 6.67 -8.61 17.52
N ARG A 273 5.56 -8.06 16.99
CA ARG A 273 4.89 -8.57 15.79
C ARG A 273 5.80 -8.54 14.56
N LEU A 274 6.57 -7.46 14.38
CA LEU A 274 7.56 -7.34 13.30
C LEU A 274 8.62 -8.44 13.38
N ASN A 275 9.19 -8.66 14.57
CA ASN A 275 10.19 -9.71 14.79
C ASN A 275 9.60 -11.13 14.64
N ALA A 276 8.35 -11.34 15.01
CA ALA A 276 7.67 -12.63 14.86
C ALA A 276 7.36 -12.98 13.39
N ALA A 277 7.19 -11.97 12.54
CA ALA A 277 6.91 -12.13 11.11
C ALA A 277 8.18 -12.33 10.26
N ALA A 278 9.37 -12.06 10.81
CA ALA A 278 10.63 -12.28 10.11
C ALA A 278 10.74 -13.74 9.65
N PRO A 279 11.13 -14.00 8.39
CA PRO A 279 11.32 -15.35 7.90
C PRO A 279 12.24 -16.12 8.84
N ARG A 280 11.75 -17.22 9.40
CA ARG A 280 12.66 -18.20 10.02
C ARG A 280 13.53 -18.74 8.89
N PRO A 281 14.85 -18.93 9.10
CA PRO A 281 15.71 -19.51 8.07
C PRO A 281 15.10 -20.83 7.60
N ARG A 282 14.53 -20.82 6.40
CA ARG A 282 13.99 -21.99 5.71
C ARG A 282 14.88 -22.21 4.52
N ILE A 283 15.65 -23.28 4.62
CA ILE A 283 16.56 -23.73 3.58
C ILE A 283 15.70 -24.08 2.37
N GLY A 284 16.01 -23.46 1.23
CA GLY A 284 15.35 -23.74 -0.04
C GLY A 284 15.48 -25.23 -0.36
N GLY A 285 14.37 -25.96 -0.31
CA GLY A 285 14.32 -27.32 -0.81
C GLY A 285 14.51 -27.28 -2.32
N CYS A 286 15.43 -28.09 -2.84
CA CYS A 286 15.61 -28.27 -4.28
C CYS A 286 14.27 -28.70 -4.91
N ALA A 287 13.96 -28.18 -6.09
CA ALA A 287 12.85 -28.68 -6.88
C ALA A 287 13.03 -30.20 -7.08
N THR A 288 12.03 -30.99 -6.71
CA THR A 288 12.00 -32.42 -7.03
C THR A 288 12.01 -32.57 -8.55
N PRO A 289 12.87 -33.43 -9.14
CA PRO A 289 12.81 -33.72 -10.57
C PRO A 289 11.39 -34.15 -10.95
N VAL A 290 10.83 -33.54 -12.00
CA VAL A 290 9.59 -34.03 -12.61
C VAL A 290 9.89 -35.44 -13.13
N PRO A 291 9.07 -36.47 -12.85
CA PRO A 291 9.35 -37.81 -13.33
C PRO A 291 9.45 -37.80 -14.85
N ASP A 292 10.57 -38.31 -15.35
CA ASP A 292 10.86 -38.48 -16.77
C ASP A 292 9.66 -39.18 -17.42
N ARG A 293 8.99 -38.50 -18.36
CA ARG A 293 7.98 -39.11 -19.20
C ARG A 293 8.68 -39.99 -20.24
N ALA A 294 9.23 -41.12 -19.80
CA ALA A 294 9.64 -42.20 -20.69
C ALA A 294 8.37 -42.86 -21.24
N GLY A 295 7.97 -42.44 -22.44
CA GLY A 295 6.86 -43.07 -23.14
C GLY A 295 6.21 -42.20 -24.21
N ILE A 296 6.98 -41.65 -25.15
CA ILE A 296 6.51 -41.38 -26.52
C ILE A 296 7.68 -41.68 -27.46
N THR A 297 7.60 -42.81 -28.15
CA THR A 297 8.36 -43.13 -29.35
C THR A 297 7.72 -42.40 -30.53
N ASP A 298 8.45 -41.53 -31.23
CA ASP A 298 8.21 -41.33 -32.66
C ASP A 298 9.51 -40.91 -33.34
N GLU A 299 9.68 -41.43 -34.54
CA GLU A 299 10.93 -41.60 -35.28
C GLU A 299 11.43 -40.31 -35.93
N GLY A 300 12.75 -40.20 -36.09
CA GLY A 300 13.35 -39.46 -37.20
C GLY A 300 14.01 -38.13 -36.88
N ALA A 301 15.22 -38.17 -36.33
CA ALA A 301 16.40 -37.48 -36.86
C ALA A 301 17.56 -37.60 -35.86
N ALA A 302 18.37 -38.65 -36.02
CA ALA A 302 19.70 -38.68 -35.44
C ALA A 302 20.58 -37.64 -36.15
N ARG A 303 21.15 -36.71 -35.39
CA ARG A 303 22.47 -36.19 -35.70
C ARG A 303 23.36 -36.35 -34.49
N ASP A 304 24.40 -37.12 -34.74
CA ASP A 304 25.46 -37.52 -33.84
C ASP A 304 26.12 -36.32 -33.17
N ILE A 305 26.17 -36.34 -31.84
CA ILE A 305 27.32 -35.81 -31.12
C ILE A 305 27.89 -36.99 -30.35
N ALA A 306 28.99 -37.52 -30.89
CA ALA A 306 29.84 -38.52 -30.26
C ALA A 306 30.46 -37.93 -28.97
N PRO A 307 30.82 -38.80 -28.02
CA PRO A 307 31.20 -38.44 -26.66
C PRO A 307 32.61 -37.86 -26.66
N ASP A 308 32.89 -36.87 -25.82
CA ASP A 308 34.17 -36.72 -25.10
C ASP A 308 34.25 -35.34 -24.44
N ALA A 309 34.00 -35.34 -23.13
CA ALA A 309 34.70 -34.57 -22.11
C ALA A 309 33.82 -34.60 -20.85
N ALA A 310 33.83 -35.74 -20.16
CA ALA A 310 33.58 -35.76 -18.73
C ALA A 310 34.68 -34.92 -18.06
N GLN A 311 34.47 -33.60 -18.03
CA GLN A 311 35.22 -32.71 -17.16
C GLN A 311 34.69 -32.96 -15.76
N ASP A 312 35.57 -33.50 -14.95
CA ASP A 312 35.49 -33.77 -13.53
C ASP A 312 35.26 -32.46 -12.75
N THR A 313 34.09 -31.84 -12.93
CA THR A 313 33.56 -30.92 -11.93
C THR A 313 33.09 -31.78 -10.78
N PRO A 314 33.61 -31.61 -9.55
CA PRO A 314 32.96 -32.21 -8.40
C PRO A 314 31.55 -31.63 -8.35
N GLN A 315 30.58 -32.43 -8.80
CA GLN A 315 29.18 -32.21 -8.51
C GLN A 315 29.12 -32.29 -7.00
N VAL A 316 29.08 -31.13 -6.34
CA VAL A 316 28.83 -31.06 -4.90
C VAL A 316 27.53 -31.84 -4.71
N PRO A 317 27.55 -33.00 -4.03
CA PRO A 317 26.33 -33.77 -3.85
C PRO A 317 25.33 -32.83 -3.18
N CYS A 318 24.13 -32.70 -3.77
CA CYS A 318 23.03 -32.05 -3.06
C CYS A 318 22.79 -32.90 -1.80
N LEU A 319 23.29 -32.46 -0.65
CA LEU A 319 23.03 -33.15 0.60
C LEU A 319 21.52 -33.06 0.85
N PRO A 320 20.81 -34.20 0.92
CA PRO A 320 19.50 -34.21 1.51
C PRO A 320 19.72 -33.84 2.98
N ASP A 321 18.93 -32.88 3.45
CA ASP A 321 19.03 -32.23 4.76
C ASP A 321 20.00 -31.06 4.78
N GLY A 322 19.40 -29.87 4.64
CA GLY A 322 20.00 -28.58 4.90
C GLY A 322 20.61 -28.49 6.31
N THR A 323 21.82 -29.00 6.44
CA THR A 323 22.61 -29.04 7.67
C THR A 323 23.81 -28.09 7.58
N GLY A 324 23.75 -27.10 6.68
CA GLY A 324 24.60 -25.92 6.78
C GLY A 324 24.23 -25.13 8.04
N PRO A 325 25.21 -24.56 8.77
CA PRO A 325 24.92 -23.74 9.94
C PRO A 325 24.00 -22.59 9.53
N ALA A 326 22.87 -22.44 10.23
CA ALA A 326 21.99 -21.30 10.05
C ALA A 326 22.80 -20.02 10.21
N GLU A 327 22.76 -19.14 9.21
CA GLU A 327 23.42 -17.85 9.34
C GLU A 327 22.83 -17.10 10.55
N PRO A 328 23.68 -16.49 11.39
CA PRO A 328 23.24 -15.87 12.62
C PRO A 328 22.30 -14.70 12.32
N THR A 329 21.20 -14.63 13.07
CA THR A 329 20.26 -13.51 12.99
C THR A 329 20.97 -12.20 13.34
N ARG A 330 20.98 -11.26 12.39
CA ARG A 330 21.54 -9.93 12.59
C ARG A 330 20.59 -9.11 13.46
N THR A 331 21.12 -8.48 14.50
CA THR A 331 20.33 -7.58 15.37
C THR A 331 20.55 -6.13 14.97
N GLU A 332 19.47 -5.40 14.74
CA GLU A 332 19.49 -3.96 14.44
C GLU A 332 18.86 -3.14 15.56
N LYS A 333 19.41 -1.95 15.80
CA LYS A 333 19.03 -1.08 16.93
C LYS A 333 17.94 -0.10 16.50
N VAL A 334 16.77 -0.21 17.13
CA VAL A 334 15.68 0.77 17.00
C VAL A 334 15.96 1.93 17.95
N THR A 335 16.10 3.12 17.38
CA THR A 335 16.47 4.37 18.08
C THR A 335 15.28 5.29 18.34
N GLY A 336 14.13 4.99 17.76
CA GLY A 336 12.89 5.72 17.99
C GLY A 336 11.72 5.05 17.28
N ALA A 337 10.51 5.44 17.68
CA ALA A 337 9.28 5.04 17.02
C ALA A 337 8.29 6.21 17.04
N VAL A 338 7.61 6.41 15.92
CA VAL A 338 6.50 7.36 15.82
C VAL A 338 5.31 6.67 15.18
N LEU A 339 4.11 7.04 15.62
CA LEU A 339 2.91 6.60 14.92
C LEU A 339 2.79 7.39 13.61
N GLY A 340 2.60 6.67 12.51
CA GLY A 340 2.44 7.20 11.18
C GLY A 340 1.46 6.38 10.37
N LEU A 341 1.59 6.47 9.05
CA LEU A 341 0.73 5.78 8.09
C LEU A 341 1.59 5.07 7.04
N THR A 342 1.14 3.91 6.59
CA THR A 342 1.77 3.13 5.50
C THR A 342 0.69 2.70 4.50
N PRO A 343 1.03 2.43 3.22
CA PRO A 343 0.09 1.78 2.31
C PRO A 343 -0.46 0.47 2.90
N GLY A 344 -1.77 0.31 2.84
CA GLY A 344 -2.46 -0.93 3.16
C GLY A 344 -3.58 -1.19 2.15
N THR A 345 -4.17 -2.38 2.23
CA THR A 345 -5.27 -2.77 1.36
C THR A 345 -6.39 -3.38 2.19
N GLU A 346 -7.62 -2.89 2.00
CA GLU A 346 -8.83 -3.46 2.61
C GLU A 346 -9.85 -3.72 1.51
N GLY A 347 -10.31 -4.98 1.39
CA GLY A 347 -11.25 -5.36 0.32
C GLY A 347 -10.72 -5.14 -1.10
N GLY A 348 -9.40 -5.17 -1.29
CA GLY A 348 -8.76 -4.88 -2.59
C GLY A 348 -8.58 -3.39 -2.89
N VAL A 349 -9.07 -2.49 -2.03
CA VAL A 349 -8.91 -1.04 -2.20
C VAL A 349 -7.70 -0.56 -1.42
N ARG A 350 -6.81 0.17 -2.12
CA ARG A 350 -5.62 0.76 -1.52
C ARG A 350 -6.00 1.93 -0.61
N GLN A 351 -5.45 1.94 0.59
CA GLN A 351 -5.68 2.97 1.60
C GLN A 351 -4.40 3.23 2.41
N LEU A 352 -4.42 4.22 3.29
CA LEU A 352 -3.37 4.46 4.28
C LEU A 352 -3.86 3.94 5.63
N VAL A 353 -3.07 3.06 6.26
CA VAL A 353 -3.40 2.46 7.55
C VAL A 353 -2.41 2.90 8.63
N PRO A 354 -2.83 3.00 9.90
CA PRO A 354 -1.95 3.26 11.03
C PRO A 354 -0.79 2.27 11.08
N ALA A 355 0.43 2.79 11.26
CA ALA A 355 1.65 2.00 11.37
C ALA A 355 2.64 2.64 12.34
N TRP A 356 3.40 1.82 13.05
CA TRP A 356 4.58 2.27 13.77
C TRP A 356 5.74 2.38 12.79
N LEU A 357 6.34 3.57 12.73
CA LEU A 357 7.52 3.86 11.94
C LEU A 357 8.73 3.84 12.87
N PHE A 358 9.49 2.74 12.82
CA PHE A 358 10.68 2.54 13.63
C PHE A 358 11.90 3.14 12.94
N SER A 359 12.60 4.04 13.62
CA SER A 359 13.90 4.56 13.17
C SER A 359 14.99 3.58 13.58
N VAL A 360 15.65 2.98 12.60
CA VAL A 360 16.72 1.99 12.80
C VAL A 360 18.07 2.64 12.55
N ALA A 361 19.01 2.43 13.47
CA ALA A 361 20.36 2.94 13.35
C ALA A 361 21.07 2.31 12.13
N GLY A 362 21.80 3.13 11.39
CA GLY A 362 22.70 2.63 10.36
C GLY A 362 23.82 1.77 10.96
N GLN A 363 24.36 0.87 10.15
CA GLN A 363 25.51 0.04 10.52
C GLN A 363 26.76 0.49 9.77
N ASP A 364 27.92 0.32 10.39
CA ASP A 364 29.25 0.56 9.80
C ASP A 364 29.41 1.94 9.14
N GLY A 365 28.80 2.97 9.73
CA GLY A 365 28.82 4.35 9.23
C GLY A 365 27.84 4.64 8.09
N GLY A 366 27.01 3.66 7.71
CA GLY A 366 25.91 3.83 6.77
C GLY A 366 24.74 4.65 7.36
N PRO A 367 23.83 5.16 6.50
CA PRO A 367 22.64 5.88 6.94
C PRO A 367 21.67 4.97 7.70
N GLY A 368 20.96 5.55 8.66
CA GLY A 368 19.80 4.88 9.26
C GLY A 368 18.65 4.74 8.28
N HIS A 369 17.69 3.89 8.61
CA HIS A 369 16.50 3.68 7.78
C HIS A 369 15.25 3.57 8.63
N VAL A 370 14.09 3.57 7.98
CA VAL A 370 12.78 3.42 8.63
C VAL A 370 12.20 2.07 8.27
N VAL A 371 11.68 1.37 9.28
CA VAL A 371 10.90 0.15 9.10
C VAL A 371 9.48 0.42 9.58
N ALA A 372 8.51 0.18 8.71
CA ALA A 372 7.09 0.37 9.03
C ALA A 372 6.43 -0.96 9.38
N GLN A 373 5.69 -0.98 10.49
CA GLN A 373 4.86 -2.12 10.88
C GLN A 373 3.40 -1.66 11.07
N PRO A 374 2.42 -2.25 10.35
CA PRO A 374 1.01 -1.97 10.57
C PRO A 374 0.62 -2.12 12.05
N ALA A 375 -0.02 -1.10 12.59
CA ALA A 375 -0.27 -0.95 14.02
C ALA A 375 -1.70 -1.32 14.43
N ALA A 376 -2.56 -1.66 13.47
CA ALA A 376 -3.93 -2.08 13.78
C ALA A 376 -3.92 -3.33 14.69
N ALA A 377 -4.64 -3.24 15.80
CA ALA A 377 -5.11 -4.42 16.51
C ALA A 377 -6.14 -5.16 15.64
N ASP A 378 -6.30 -6.46 15.82
CA ASP A 378 -7.23 -7.24 15.02
C ASP A 378 -8.67 -6.74 15.24
N GLY A 379 -9.35 -6.34 14.14
CA GLY A 379 -10.74 -5.86 14.14
C GLY A 379 -10.90 -4.33 14.06
N PRO A 380 -12.12 -3.82 13.76
CA PRO A 380 -12.45 -2.40 13.95
C PRO A 380 -12.31 -2.03 15.43
N ARG A 381 -12.06 -0.74 15.73
CA ARG A 381 -12.08 -0.27 17.13
C ARG A 381 -13.35 -0.78 17.79
N THR A 382 -13.18 -1.55 18.86
CA THR A 382 -14.29 -1.73 19.79
C THR A 382 -14.46 -0.35 20.40
N PRO A 383 -15.63 0.31 20.32
CA PRO A 383 -15.83 1.60 20.98
C PRO A 383 -15.24 1.47 22.38
N PRO A 384 -14.53 2.50 22.90
CA PRO A 384 -14.09 2.44 24.29
C PRO A 384 -15.31 2.00 25.10
N GLU A 385 -15.14 1.09 26.06
CA GLU A 385 -16.20 0.75 27.00
C GLU A 385 -16.53 2.02 27.79
N THR A 386 -17.23 2.95 27.16
CA THR A 386 -18.04 3.93 27.83
C THR A 386 -19.00 3.08 28.60
N ARG A 387 -18.78 2.98 29.91
CA ARG A 387 -19.70 2.28 30.77
C ARG A 387 -21.05 2.94 30.54
N THR A 388 -22.00 2.17 30.09
CA THR A 388 -23.36 2.64 29.88
C THR A 388 -24.27 1.81 30.73
N VAL A 389 -25.29 2.45 31.28
CA VAL A 389 -26.34 1.78 32.04
C VAL A 389 -27.61 1.78 31.21
N PRO A 390 -28.32 0.65 31.10
CA PRO A 390 -29.55 0.61 30.34
C PRO A 390 -30.63 1.44 31.03
N GLY A 391 -31.41 2.18 30.23
CA GLY A 391 -32.70 2.68 30.69
C GLY A 391 -33.67 1.52 30.92
N PHE A 392 -34.60 1.66 31.86
CA PHE A 392 -35.69 0.69 32.04
C PHE A 392 -37.07 1.26 31.74
N SER A 393 -37.23 2.58 31.68
CA SER A 393 -38.47 3.23 31.26
C SER A 393 -38.22 4.68 30.83
N TYR A 394 -39.24 5.30 30.21
CA TYR A 394 -39.20 6.72 29.89
C TYR A 394 -40.56 7.39 30.12
N ALA A 395 -40.52 8.70 30.36
CA ALA A 395 -41.67 9.59 30.40
C ALA A 395 -41.44 10.77 29.44
N GLU A 396 -42.50 11.28 28.85
CA GLU A 396 -42.44 12.39 27.89
C GLU A 396 -43.40 13.52 28.29
N ASN A 397 -42.97 14.76 28.10
CA ASN A 397 -43.80 15.94 28.25
C ASN A 397 -43.42 16.99 27.20
N GLY A 398 -44.19 17.03 26.11
CA GLY A 398 -43.89 17.86 24.94
C GLY A 398 -42.57 17.45 24.29
N ARG A 399 -41.55 18.30 24.41
CA ARG A 399 -40.18 18.02 23.94
C ARG A 399 -39.26 17.48 25.01
N LYS A 400 -39.70 17.37 26.27
CA LYS A 400 -38.87 16.80 27.34
C LYS A 400 -39.03 15.29 27.35
N LEU A 401 -37.91 14.59 27.19
CA LEU A 401 -37.81 13.15 27.34
C LEU A 401 -37.03 12.85 28.61
N THR A 402 -37.67 12.20 29.58
CA THR A 402 -37.06 11.75 30.82
C THR A 402 -36.85 10.24 30.74
N VAL A 403 -35.62 9.79 30.98
CA VAL A 403 -35.24 8.38 30.98
C VAL A 403 -34.93 7.96 32.41
N ASN A 404 -35.50 6.85 32.86
CA ASN A 404 -35.27 6.26 34.18
C ASN A 404 -34.32 5.07 34.04
N PHE A 405 -33.33 4.99 34.92
CA PHE A 405 -32.27 3.97 34.88
C PHE A 405 -31.75 3.67 36.30
N TRP A 406 -31.02 2.56 36.44
CA TRP A 406 -30.29 2.24 37.66
C TRP A 406 -28.84 2.69 37.53
N GLY A 407 -28.38 3.57 38.44
CA GLY A 407 -27.02 4.10 38.48
C GLY A 407 -26.34 3.86 39.82
N GLY A 408 -25.03 3.63 39.81
CA GLY A 408 -24.18 3.61 40.99
C GLY A 408 -23.97 5.01 41.60
N VAL A 409 -23.59 5.05 42.88
CA VAL A 409 -23.42 6.32 43.61
C VAL A 409 -22.05 7.00 43.41
N CYS A 410 -21.08 6.33 42.79
CA CYS A 410 -19.72 6.84 42.58
C CYS A 410 -19.46 7.29 41.14
N SER A 411 -20.53 7.60 40.41
CA SER A 411 -20.46 7.99 39.00
C SER A 411 -21.34 9.20 38.74
N THR A 412 -20.94 10.00 37.77
CA THR A 412 -21.79 11.01 37.13
C THR A 412 -22.41 10.42 35.87
N TYR A 413 -23.64 10.83 35.58
CA TYR A 413 -24.40 10.31 34.45
C TYR A 413 -24.76 11.41 33.46
N ALA A 414 -24.69 11.09 32.17
CA ALA A 414 -25.12 11.95 31.08
C ALA A 414 -26.04 11.21 30.12
N LEU A 415 -27.07 11.90 29.61
CA LEU A 415 -28.03 11.34 28.67
C LEU A 415 -27.73 11.89 27.27
N GLU A 416 -27.34 11.02 26.36
CA GLU A 416 -27.27 11.35 24.93
C GLU A 416 -28.55 10.90 24.22
N VAL A 417 -29.00 11.74 23.28
CA VAL A 417 -30.19 11.47 22.48
C VAL A 417 -29.87 11.61 20.99
N ARG A 418 -30.36 10.67 20.19
CA ARG A 418 -30.27 10.69 18.73
C ARG A 418 -31.66 10.51 18.12
N GLU A 419 -32.18 11.58 17.54
CA GLU A 419 -33.49 11.57 16.90
C GLU A 419 -33.41 11.03 15.46
N HIS A 420 -34.26 10.07 15.17
CA HIS A 420 -34.47 9.51 13.83
C HIS A 420 -35.96 9.63 13.47
N PRO A 421 -36.33 9.48 12.19
CA PRO A 421 -37.72 9.67 11.76
C PRO A 421 -38.75 8.76 12.46
N ARG A 422 -38.33 7.58 12.94
CA ARG A 422 -39.23 6.58 13.57
C ARG A 422 -38.84 6.20 15.00
N THR A 423 -37.66 6.60 15.45
CA THR A 423 -37.09 6.20 16.74
C THR A 423 -36.30 7.33 17.36
N VAL A 424 -36.29 7.37 18.68
CA VAL A 424 -35.39 8.23 19.47
C VAL A 424 -34.48 7.29 20.25
N ALA A 425 -33.21 7.25 19.85
CA ALA A 425 -32.23 6.40 20.51
C ALA A 425 -31.62 7.17 21.68
N VAL A 426 -31.63 6.57 22.87
CA VAL A 426 -31.11 7.15 24.11
C VAL A 426 -29.92 6.35 24.61
N ARG A 427 -28.93 7.02 25.20
CA ARG A 427 -27.76 6.39 25.80
C ARG A 427 -27.41 7.08 27.10
N VAL A 428 -27.40 6.32 28.20
CA VAL A 428 -26.96 6.83 29.51
C VAL A 428 -25.49 6.47 29.73
N ILE A 429 -24.64 7.48 29.77
CA ILE A 429 -23.20 7.37 29.98
C ILE A 429 -22.90 7.39 31.47
N ASP A 430 -22.16 6.40 31.96
CA ASP A 430 -21.63 6.29 33.33
C ASP A 430 -20.16 6.71 33.34
N THR A 431 -19.86 7.81 34.03
CA THR A 431 -18.49 8.28 34.24
C THR A 431 -18.11 8.16 35.71
N PRO A 432 -17.16 7.29 36.11
CA PRO A 432 -16.72 7.19 37.49
C PRO A 432 -16.11 8.52 37.96
N THR A 433 -16.48 8.98 39.14
CA THR A 433 -15.91 10.22 39.71
C THR A 433 -14.49 10.04 40.24
N ASP A 434 -14.14 8.81 40.62
CA ASP A 434 -12.81 8.43 41.10
C ASP A 434 -12.54 6.99 40.61
N PRO A 435 -11.79 6.79 39.51
CA PRO A 435 -11.61 5.48 38.90
C PRO A 435 -10.76 4.52 39.73
N ASP A 436 -9.93 5.04 40.65
CA ASP A 436 -9.00 4.24 41.46
C ASP A 436 -9.59 3.82 42.82
N ARG A 437 -10.77 4.35 43.17
CA ARG A 437 -11.47 4.04 44.42
C ARG A 437 -12.51 2.94 44.22
N ALA A 438 -12.45 1.92 45.06
CA ALA A 438 -13.48 0.89 45.11
C ALA A 438 -14.86 1.52 45.40
N CYS A 439 -15.81 1.36 44.49
CA CYS A 439 -17.18 1.84 44.68
C CYS A 439 -18.02 0.78 45.42
N ILE A 440 -18.88 1.23 46.32
CA ILE A 440 -19.86 0.36 46.97
C ILE A 440 -20.90 -0.13 45.94
N LEU A 441 -21.27 -1.41 46.01
CA LEU A 441 -22.26 -2.03 45.12
C LEU A 441 -23.69 -1.63 45.50
N ILE A 442 -24.01 -0.34 45.35
CA ILE A 442 -25.36 0.20 45.55
C ILE A 442 -25.80 0.89 44.25
N ALA A 443 -26.86 0.38 43.64
CA ALA A 443 -27.56 1.05 42.55
C ALA A 443 -28.76 1.83 43.11
N LYS A 444 -28.97 3.05 42.63
CA LYS A 444 -30.14 3.88 42.90
C LYS A 444 -30.91 4.10 41.61
N GLU A 445 -32.23 4.18 41.72
CA GLU A 445 -33.05 4.67 40.64
C GLU A 445 -32.75 6.15 40.43
N MET A 446 -32.43 6.51 39.19
CA MET A 446 -32.07 7.85 38.78
C MET A 446 -32.81 8.22 37.50
N THR A 447 -32.95 9.52 37.28
CA THR A 447 -33.63 10.06 36.11
C THR A 447 -32.76 11.12 35.45
N LEU A 448 -32.76 11.12 34.11
CA LEU A 448 -32.13 12.17 33.30
C LEU A 448 -33.12 12.68 32.28
N THR A 449 -33.13 13.99 32.08
CA THR A 449 -34.03 14.64 31.13
C THR A 449 -33.23 15.30 30.02
N ALA A 450 -33.63 15.03 28.78
CA ALA A 450 -33.15 15.72 27.60
C ALA A 450 -34.29 16.48 26.92
N THR A 451 -33.94 17.52 26.16
CA THR A 451 -34.89 18.23 25.29
C THR A 451 -34.69 17.75 23.87
N LEU A 452 -35.75 17.22 23.27
CA LEU A 452 -35.83 16.84 21.86
C LEU A 452 -35.97 18.08 20.98
N ASP A 453 -35.48 18.00 19.76
CA ASP A 453 -35.68 18.98 18.70
C ASP A 453 -37.18 19.09 18.37
N GLU A 454 -37.84 17.94 18.22
CA GLU A 454 -39.27 17.81 17.95
C GLU A 454 -40.00 16.97 19.02
N PRO A 455 -41.30 17.19 19.29
CA PRO A 455 -42.07 16.35 20.22
C PRO A 455 -42.04 14.87 19.84
N LEU A 456 -41.97 13.96 20.83
CA LEU A 456 -41.72 12.52 20.56
C LEU A 456 -42.71 11.92 19.55
N GLY A 457 -44.00 12.23 19.68
CA GLY A 457 -45.04 11.78 18.76
C GLY A 457 -45.19 10.25 18.79
N THR A 458 -45.17 9.63 17.62
CA THR A 458 -45.29 8.16 17.46
C THR A 458 -43.94 7.44 17.44
N ARG A 459 -42.82 8.17 17.62
CA ARG A 459 -41.47 7.60 17.57
C ARG A 459 -41.24 6.74 18.81
N ARG A 460 -40.64 5.56 18.62
CA ARG A 460 -40.29 4.65 19.72
C ARG A 460 -38.99 5.08 20.38
N VAL A 461 -38.93 5.03 21.70
CA VAL A 461 -37.67 5.22 22.43
C VAL A 461 -36.95 3.89 22.54
N VAL A 462 -35.68 3.86 22.15
CA VAL A 462 -34.82 2.67 22.18
C VAL A 462 -33.53 2.96 22.92
N ASP A 463 -33.08 2.02 23.74
CA ASP A 463 -31.77 2.10 24.36
C ASP A 463 -30.70 1.78 23.31
N ALA A 464 -29.76 2.71 23.09
CA ALA A 464 -28.74 2.59 22.06
C ALA A 464 -27.60 1.62 22.43
N THR A 465 -27.55 1.18 23.68
CA THR A 465 -26.59 0.17 24.17
C THR A 465 -27.16 -1.23 24.00
N THR A 466 -28.40 -1.48 24.45
CA THR A 466 -29.01 -2.83 24.38
C THR A 466 -29.78 -3.07 23.07
N GLY A 467 -30.20 -2.02 22.38
CA GLY A 467 -31.10 -2.08 21.23
C GLY A 467 -32.57 -2.36 21.61
N GLU A 468 -32.87 -2.46 22.90
CA GLU A 468 -34.21 -2.75 23.39
C GLU A 468 -35.10 -1.50 23.41
N ALA A 469 -36.40 -1.70 23.21
CA ALA A 469 -37.36 -0.62 23.32
C ALA A 469 -37.68 -0.36 24.79
N LEU A 470 -37.57 0.91 25.20
CA LEU A 470 -37.95 1.30 26.55
C LEU A 470 -39.48 1.35 26.65
N PRO A 471 -40.09 0.84 27.72
CA PRO A 471 -41.51 1.03 27.99
C PRO A 471 -41.79 2.47 28.44
N ARG A 472 -42.93 3.00 28.00
CA ARG A 472 -43.45 4.30 28.44
C ARG A 472 -44.10 4.14 29.82
N GLN A 473 -43.89 5.12 30.70
CA GLN A 473 -44.57 5.21 32.00
C GLN A 473 -46.04 5.65 31.90
#